data_AF-A0A0U2ZYB0-F1
#
_entry.id   AF-A0A0U2ZYB0-F1
#
_cell.length_a   1.000
_cell.length_b   1.000
_cell.length_c   1.000
_cell.angle_alpha   90.00
_cell.angle_beta   90.00
_cell.angle_gamma   90.00
#
_symmetry.space_group_name_H-M   'P 1'
#
loop_
_entity.id
_entity.type
_entity.pdbx_description
1 polymer ?
#
loop_
_entity_poly.entity_id
_entity_poly.type
_entity_poly.pdbx_seq_one_letter_code
_entity_poly.pdbx_strand_id
1 'polypeptide(L)' 'AVLEAPRDFQRKASFYIDFVMSENSMGFHADGECLRVLGDAINFCRKGQLALRTSPTGKAPAAQPKAASE' A
#
# COMPACT_ATOMS: atom_id res chain seq x y z
N ALA A 1 -15.43 -4.36 10.68
CA ALA A 1 -14.50 -4.10 11.80
C ALA A 1 -13.03 -4.31 11.40
N VAL A 2 -12.36 -5.43 11.72
CA VAL A 2 -10.89 -5.55 11.62
C VAL A 2 -10.30 -5.26 10.22
N LEU A 3 -10.92 -5.76 9.15
CA LEU A 3 -10.41 -5.58 7.78
C LEU A 3 -10.92 -4.32 7.08
N GLU A 4 -11.80 -3.56 7.72
CA GLU A 4 -12.48 -2.42 7.13
C GLU A 4 -11.50 -1.29 6.85
N ALA A 5 -10.80 -0.80 7.88
CA ALA A 5 -9.79 0.25 7.73
C ALA A 5 -8.63 -0.14 6.80
N PRO A 6 -8.02 -1.36 6.90
CA PRO A 6 -7.03 -1.81 5.91
C PRO A 6 -7.53 -1.80 4.47
N ARG A 7 -8.77 -2.25 4.23
CA ARG A 7 -9.37 -2.27 2.89
C ARG A 7 -9.64 -0.86 2.37
N ASP A 8 -10.04 0.06 3.23
CA ASP A 8 -10.27 1.46 2.82
C ASP A 8 -8.96 2.15 2.43
N PHE A 9 -7.88 1.91 3.19
CA PHE A 9 -6.56 2.40 2.80
C PHE A 9 -6.07 1.76 1.50
N GLN A 10 -6.29 0.46 1.33
CA GLN A 10 -5.93 -0.22 0.08
C GLN A 10 -6.70 0.32 -1.12
N ARG A 11 -8.03 0.54 -1.01
CA ARG A 11 -8.84 1.12 -2.09
C ARG A 11 -8.39 2.52 -2.48
N LYS A 12 -8.05 3.37 -1.50
CA LYS A 12 -7.50 4.71 -1.75
C LYS A 12 -6.18 4.65 -2.49
N ALA A 13 -5.26 3.79 -2.05
CA ALA A 13 -3.97 3.62 -2.72
C ALA A 13 -4.14 3.13 -4.16
N SER A 14 -4.99 2.11 -4.38
CA SER A 14 -5.29 1.60 -5.72
C SER A 14 -5.85 2.69 -6.64
N PHE A 15 -6.81 3.49 -6.17
CA PHE A 15 -7.36 4.59 -6.97
C PHE A 15 -6.28 5.57 -7.45
N TYR A 16 -5.35 5.97 -6.58
CA TYR A 16 -4.28 6.90 -6.96
C TYR A 16 -3.28 6.28 -7.95
N ILE A 17 -2.96 5.00 -7.80
CA ILE A 17 -2.12 4.27 -8.75
C ILE A 17 -2.82 4.19 -10.10
N ASP A 18 -4.08 3.77 -10.12
CA ASP A 18 -4.87 3.63 -11.34
C ASP A 18 -5.05 4.98 -12.04
N PHE A 19 -5.21 6.06 -11.29
CA PHE A 19 -5.26 7.42 -11.84
C PHE A 19 -3.99 7.77 -12.62
N VAL A 20 -2.81 7.54 -12.03
CA VAL A 20 -1.53 7.81 -12.71
C VAL A 20 -1.30 6.85 -13.87
N MET A 21 -1.64 5.57 -13.72
CA MET A 21 -1.48 4.56 -14.78
C MET A 21 -2.44 4.77 -15.97
N SER A 22 -3.61 5.36 -15.72
CA SER A 22 -4.57 5.73 -16.78
C SER A 22 -4.16 7.00 -17.52
N GLU A 23 -3.20 7.76 -16.97
CA GLU A 23 -2.62 8.94 -17.60
C GLU A 23 -1.47 8.50 -18.51
N ASN A 24 -1.53 8.85 -19.80
CA ASN A 24 -0.63 8.30 -20.82
C ASN A 24 0.76 8.95 -20.86
N SER A 25 0.96 10.09 -20.17
CA SER A 25 2.23 10.82 -20.16
C SER A 25 3.21 10.33 -19.09
N MET A 26 2.77 9.43 -18.20
CA MET A 26 3.56 8.94 -17.07
C MET A 26 4.09 10.08 -16.19
N GLY A 27 3.31 11.16 -16.05
CA GLY A 27 3.68 12.35 -15.29
C GLY A 27 4.45 13.42 -16.07
N PHE A 28 4.73 13.26 -17.37
CA PHE A 28 5.41 14.30 -18.15
C PHE A 28 4.62 15.62 -18.20
N HIS A 29 3.29 15.57 -18.26
CA HIS A 29 2.46 16.78 -18.30
C HIS A 29 2.41 17.55 -16.97
N ALA A 30 2.65 16.87 -15.85
CA ALA A 30 2.55 17.46 -14.51
C ALA A 30 3.36 16.60 -13.51
N ASP A 31 4.68 16.70 -13.59
CA ASP A 31 5.62 15.85 -12.84
C ASP A 31 5.46 15.98 -11.32
N GLY A 32 5.36 17.21 -10.81
CA GLY A 32 5.16 17.48 -9.39
C GLY A 32 3.82 16.94 -8.87
N GLU A 33 2.77 17.01 -9.68
CA GLU A 33 1.45 16.48 -9.30
C GLU A 33 1.45 14.94 -9.33
N CYS A 34 2.07 14.34 -10.34
CA CYS A 34 2.26 12.89 -10.40
C CYS A 34 3.04 12.38 -9.17
N LEU A 35 4.11 13.08 -8.80
CA LEU A 35 4.90 12.76 -7.60
C LEU A 35 4.05 12.88 -6.32
N ARG A 36 3.24 13.92 -6.19
CA ARG A 36 2.33 14.11 -5.05
C ARG A 36 1.33 12.96 -4.95
N VAL A 37 0.67 12.60 -6.05
CA VAL A 37 -0.32 11.51 -6.10
C VAL A 37 0.30 10.15 -5.78
N LEU A 38 1.47 9.83 -6.36
CA LEU A 38 2.19 8.59 -6.06
C LEU A 38 2.68 8.56 -4.60
N GLY A 39 3.12 9.69 -4.06
CA GLY A 39 3.48 9.84 -2.65
C GLY A 39 2.30 9.55 -1.72
N ASP A 40 1.12 10.07 -2.04
CA ASP A 40 -0.12 9.75 -1.32
C ASP A 40 -0.48 8.27 -1.41
N ALA A 41 -0.33 7.65 -2.58
CA ALA A 41 -0.55 6.22 -2.76
C ALA A 41 0.37 5.38 -1.85
N ILE A 42 1.66 5.71 -1.80
CA ILE A 42 2.64 5.05 -0.92
C ILE A 42 2.24 5.21 0.56
N ASN A 43 1.83 6.41 0.97
CA ASN A 43 1.38 6.68 2.33
C ASN A 43 0.15 5.82 2.69
N PHE A 44 -0.85 5.73 1.80
CA PHE A 44 -2.02 4.89 2.03
C PHE A 44 -1.69 3.39 2.06
N CYS A 45 -0.81 2.91 1.19
CA CYS A 45 -0.26 1.56 1.28
C CYS A 45 0.36 1.30 2.67
N ARG A 46 1.16 2.25 3.16
CA ARG A 46 1.81 2.13 4.48
C ARG A 46 0.79 2.11 5.62
N LYS A 47 -0.21 2.99 5.58
CA LYS A 47 -1.31 3.02 6.57
C LYS A 47 -2.10 1.70 6.58
N GLY A 48 -2.40 1.14 5.40
CA GLY A 48 -3.06 -0.16 5.27
C GLY A 48 -2.25 -1.30 5.91
N GLN A 49 -0.95 -1.36 5.64
CA GLN A 49 -0.05 -2.35 6.25
C GLN A 49 0.01 -2.23 7.78
N LEU A 50 0.09 -1.00 8.30
CA LEU A 50 0.12 -0.76 9.75
C LEU A 50 -1.21 -1.16 10.40
N ALA A 51 -2.34 -0.81 9.79
CA ALA A 51 -3.67 -1.17 10.27
C ALA A 51 -3.88 -2.70 10.35
N LEU A 52 -3.25 -3.47 9.46
CA LEU A 52 -3.26 -4.94 9.55
C LEU A 52 -2.44 -5.47 10.74
N ARG A 53 -1.28 -4.86 11.01
CA ARG A 53 -0.37 -5.29 12.09
C ARG A 53 -0.90 -4.98 13.47
N THR A 54 -1.71 -3.93 13.60
CA THR A 54 -2.37 -3.55 14.86
C THR A 54 -3.62 -4.38 15.14
N SER A 55 -4.03 -5.26 14.23
CA SER A 55 -5.18 -6.15 14.46
C SER A 55 -4.83 -7.25 15.47
N PRO A 56 -5.62 -7.43 16.54
CA PRO A 56 -5.39 -8.47 17.56
C PRO A 56 -5.58 -9.90 17.04
N THR A 57 -6.13 -10.11 15.84
CA THR A 57 -6.24 -11.44 15.20
C THR A 57 -4.92 -11.88 14.55
N GLY A 58 -3.78 -11.40 15.04
CA GLY A 58 -2.46 -11.58 14.48
C GLY A 58 -2.05 -13.04 14.32
N LYS A 59 -2.46 -13.68 13.22
CA LYS A 59 -1.64 -14.70 12.61
C LYS A 59 -0.47 -13.95 11.98
N ALA A 60 0.63 -13.86 12.72
CA ALA A 60 1.91 -13.43 12.20
C ALA A 60 2.16 -14.15 10.85
N PRO A 61 2.76 -13.49 9.85
CA PRO A 61 3.26 -14.24 8.71
C PRO A 61 4.20 -15.31 9.27
N ALA A 62 3.91 -16.57 8.92
CA ALA A 62 4.69 -17.71 9.36
C ALA A 62 6.17 -17.39 9.14
N ALA A 63 6.94 -17.39 10.24
CA ALA A 63 8.38 -17.29 10.19
C ALA A 63 8.86 -18.34 9.17
N GLN A 64 9.62 -17.88 8.17
CA GLN A 64 10.26 -18.78 7.22
C GLN A 64 11.10 -19.79 8.00
N PRO A 65 11.09 -21.08 7.60
CA PRO A 65 11.85 -22.10 8.30
C PRO A 65 13.32 -21.70 8.29
N LYS A 66 13.92 -21.69 9.48
CA LYS A 66 15.33 -21.44 9.73
C LYS A 66 16.13 -22.38 8.82
N ALA A 67 16.81 -21.82 7.82
CA ALA A 67 17.72 -22.59 6.97
C ALA A 67 18.76 -23.25 7.88
N ALA A 68 18.90 -24.57 7.70
CA ALA A 68 19.74 -25.42 8.50
C ALA A 68 21.19 -24.92 8.48
N SER A 69 21.80 -24.97 9.66
CA SER A 69 23.23 -24.92 9.87
C SER A 69 23.95 -25.96 9.02
N GLU A 70 25.02 -25.52 8.35
CA GLU A 70 26.21 -26.31 8.06
C GLU A 70 27.43 -25.50 8.52
#